data_AF-A0A9E3DB32-F1
#
_entry.id   AF-A0A9E3DB32-F1
#
_cell.length_a   1.000
_cell.length_b   1.000
_cell.length_c   1.000
_cell.angle_alpha   90.00
_cell.angle_beta   90.00
_cell.angle_gamma   90.00
#
_symmetry.space_group_name_H-M   'P 1'
#
loop_
_entity.id
_entity.type
_entity.pdbx_description
1 polymer ?
#
loop_
_entity_poly.entity_id
_entity_poly.type
_entity_poly.pdbx_seq_one_letter_code
_entity_poly.pdbx_strand_id
1 'polypeptide(L)'
;VVLTRLVVPSRELLDLHAEVHRLCANHLLPEPMANSLPGQWTAHVTVARRVDDAHLGRAVTIAARPSQIDGRFAGLRRWDGDERVEYPLG
;
A
#
# COMPACT_ATOMS: atom_id res chain seq x y z
N VAL A 1 2.74 -5.11 -15.67
CA VAL A 1 3.23 -4.19 -14.62
C VAL A 1 2.14 -3.88 -13.57
N VAL A 2 2.52 -3.59 -12.32
CA VAL A 2 1.62 -2.97 -11.31
C VAL A 2 1.89 -1.48 -11.30
N LEU A 3 0.85 -0.68 -11.53
CA LEU A 3 0.95 0.78 -11.47
C LEU A 3 0.49 1.24 -10.10
N THR A 4 1.37 1.95 -9.41
CA THR A 4 1.12 2.53 -8.09
C THR A 4 1.28 4.04 -8.14
N ARG A 5 0.52 4.73 -7.30
CA ARG A 5 0.65 6.16 -7.07
C ARG A 5 1.23 6.39 -5.68
N LEU A 6 2.29 7.19 -5.62
CA LEU A 6 2.93 7.57 -4.35
C LEU A 6 1.94 8.36 -3.48
N VAL A 7 1.96 8.09 -2.18
CA VAL A 7 1.28 8.87 -1.15
C VAL A 7 2.34 9.68 -0.40
N VAL A 8 2.08 10.96 -0.17
CA VAL A 8 2.82 11.73 0.84
C VAL A 8 2.13 11.46 2.18
N PRO A 9 2.69 10.62 3.06
CA PRO A 9 2.01 10.21 4.26
C PRO A 9 1.99 11.35 5.29
N SER A 10 0.87 11.49 6.00
CA SER A 10 0.84 12.31 7.21
C SER A 10 1.59 11.60 8.34
N ARG A 11 1.90 12.33 9.42
CA ARG A 11 2.51 11.74 10.61
C ARG A 11 1.63 10.65 11.20
N GLU A 12 0.32 10.87 11.27
CA GLU A 12 -0.65 9.93 11.83
C GLU A 12 -0.67 8.60 11.06
N LEU A 13 -0.50 8.64 9.73
CA LEU A 13 -0.37 7.43 8.93
C LEU A 13 0.94 6.68 9.24
N LEU A 14 2.05 7.39 9.39
CA LEU A 14 3.32 6.75 9.74
C LEU A 14 3.27 6.11 11.13
N ASP A 15 2.64 6.79 12.09
CA ASP A 15 2.44 6.29 13.45
C ASP A 15 1.52 5.05 13.44
N LEU A 16 0.43 5.07 12.65
CA LEU A 16 -0.43 3.90 12.44
C LEU A 16 0.33 2.72 11.84
N HIS A 17 1.17 2.95 10.82
CA HIS A 17 1.99 1.90 10.22
C HIS A 17 2.96 1.28 11.24
N ALA A 18 3.63 2.12 12.04
CA ALA A 18 4.53 1.65 13.09
C ALA A 18 3.79 0.82 14.15
N GLU A 19 2.59 1.24 14.54
CA GLU A 19 1.76 0.52 15.51
C GLU A 19 1.27 -0.82 14.96
N VAL A 20 0.80 -0.86 13.70
CA VAL A 20 0.42 -2.12 13.03
C VAL A 20 1.61 -3.07 12.97
N HIS A 21 2.79 -2.57 12.58
CA HIS A 21 4.00 -3.39 12.55
C HIS A 21 4.34 -3.95 13.94
N ARG A 22 4.27 -3.13 14.99
CA ARG A 22 4.54 -3.54 16.38
C ARG A 22 3.55 -4.61 16.86
N LEU A 23 2.25 -4.40 16.62
CA LEU A 23 1.20 -5.35 17.02
C LEU A 23 1.30 -6.67 16.26
N CYS A 24 1.70 -6.63 14.98
CA CYS A 24 1.85 -7.82 14.16
C CYS A 24 3.18 -8.54 14.34
N ALA A 25 4.16 -7.99 15.07
CA ALA A 25 5.55 -8.47 15.08
C ALA A 25 5.70 -9.99 15.30
N ASN A 26 4.94 -10.57 16.24
CA ASN A 26 4.98 -12.00 16.55
C ASN A 26 4.38 -12.91 15.45
N HIS A 27 3.70 -12.31 14.46
CA HIS A 27 3.07 -12.99 13.34
C HIS A 27 3.85 -12.81 12.03
N LEU A 28 4.91 -11.98 12.02
CA LEU A 28 5.74 -11.72 10.84
C LEU A 28 6.88 -12.74 10.77
N LEU A 29 6.52 -13.98 10.42
CA LEU A 29 7.43 -15.12 10.36
C LEU A 29 7.81 -15.47 8.91
N PRO A 30 9.05 -15.94 8.67
CA PRO A 30 10.16 -16.04 9.62
C PRO A 30 10.74 -14.67 10.01
N GLU A 31 10.53 -13.67 9.18
CA GLU A 31 10.91 -12.28 9.42
C GLU A 31 9.99 -11.34 8.62
N PRO A 32 9.82 -10.07 9.04
CA PRO A 32 9.08 -9.08 8.27
C PRO A 32 9.76 -8.79 6.92
N MET A 33 8.97 -8.42 5.92
CA MET A 33 9.53 -7.92 4.66
C MET A 33 10.28 -6.61 4.93
N ALA A 34 11.51 -6.48 4.46
CA ALA A 34 12.34 -5.31 4.72
C ALA A 34 11.67 -3.98 4.29
N ASN A 35 10.92 -4.01 3.20
CA ASN A 35 10.17 -2.85 2.68
C ASN A 35 8.82 -2.59 3.37
N SER A 36 8.48 -3.37 4.39
CA SER A 36 7.34 -3.10 5.28
C SER A 36 7.76 -2.66 6.68
N LEU A 37 9.06 -2.48 6.93
CA LEU A 37 9.56 -1.96 8.20
C LEU A 37 9.20 -0.46 8.33
N PRO A 38 8.93 0.03 9.55
CA PRO A 38 8.78 1.46 9.79
C PRO A 38 10.00 2.25 9.29
N GLY A 39 9.76 3.30 8.51
CA GLY A 39 10.81 4.10 7.88
C GLY A 39 11.38 3.51 6.57
N GLN A 40 11.04 2.26 6.22
CA GLN A 40 11.43 1.62 4.95
C GLN A 40 10.23 1.42 4.00
N TRP A 41 9.01 1.63 4.49
CA TRP A 41 7.81 1.55 3.69
C TRP A 41 7.61 2.79 2.80
N THR A 42 7.45 2.56 1.49
CA THR A 42 7.00 3.59 0.55
C THR A 42 5.48 3.58 0.49
N ALA A 43 4.82 4.55 1.11
CA ALA A 43 3.36 4.66 1.09
C ALA A 43 2.85 4.87 -0.34
N HIS A 44 1.95 3.99 -0.81
CA HIS A 44 1.41 4.05 -2.15
C HIS A 44 0.02 3.43 -2.26
N VAL A 45 -0.72 3.81 -3.30
CA VAL A 45 -2.00 3.20 -3.69
C VAL A 45 -1.80 2.49 -5.03
N THR A 46 -2.16 1.21 -5.09
CA THR A 46 -2.24 0.51 -6.38
C THR A 46 -3.43 1.03 -7.16
N VAL A 47 -3.20 1.57 -8.37
CA VAL A 47 -4.26 2.10 -9.24
C VAL A 47 -4.61 1.14 -10.37
N ALA A 48 -3.67 0.29 -10.80
CA ALA A 48 -3.93 -0.74 -11.79
C ALA A 48 -2.97 -1.93 -11.60
N ARG A 49 -3.42 -3.13 -11.97
CA ARG A 49 -2.62 -4.35 -11.99
C ARG A 49 -2.65 -4.94 -13.39
N ARG A 50 -1.58 -5.66 -13.76
CA ARG A 50 -1.43 -6.31 -15.09
C ARG A 50 -1.56 -5.30 -16.24
N VAL A 51 -1.02 -4.10 -16.07
CA VAL A 51 -0.90 -3.12 -17.15
C VAL A 51 0.05 -3.68 -18.20
N ASP A 52 -0.43 -3.77 -19.42
CA ASP A 52 0.32 -4.16 -20.61
C ASP A 52 1.29 -3.04 -21.03
N ASP A 53 2.47 -3.41 -21.53
CA ASP A 53 3.54 -2.46 -21.84
C ASP A 53 3.13 -1.44 -22.92
N ALA A 54 2.30 -1.84 -23.89
CA ALA A 54 1.77 -0.94 -24.91
C ALA A 54 0.86 0.16 -24.31
N HIS A 55 0.30 -0.08 -23.13
CA HIS A 55 -0.61 0.84 -22.45
C HIS A 55 0.06 1.61 -21.30
N LEU A 56 1.28 1.27 -20.90
CA LEU A 56 1.93 1.81 -19.71
C LEU A 56 2.05 3.35 -19.75
N GLY A 57 2.51 3.92 -20.87
CA GLY A 57 2.66 5.37 -21.00
C GLY A 57 1.33 6.13 -20.89
N ARG A 58 0.26 5.58 -21.46
CA ARG A 58 -1.10 6.14 -21.31
C ARG A 58 -1.61 6.01 -19.89
N ALA A 59 -1.40 4.86 -19.25
CA ALA A 59 -1.82 4.62 -17.87
C ALA A 59 -1.14 5.59 -16.89
N VAL A 60 0.17 5.83 -17.05
CA VAL A 60 0.91 6.83 -16.26
C VAL A 60 0.34 8.23 -16.46
N THR A 61 0.07 8.62 -17.71
CA THR A 61 -0.49 9.95 -18.04
C THR A 61 -1.84 10.18 -17.36
N ILE A 62 -2.70 9.16 -17.35
CA ILE A 62 -4.01 9.21 -16.68
C ILE A 62 -3.83 9.25 -15.16
N ALA A 63 -3.02 8.34 -14.60
CA ALA A 63 -2.83 8.22 -13.16
C ALA A 63 -2.13 9.44 -12.53
N ALA A 64 -1.38 10.23 -13.31
CA ALA A 64 -0.72 11.46 -12.88
C ALA A 64 -1.69 12.66 -12.74
N ARG A 65 -2.97 12.53 -13.13
CA ARG A 65 -3.95 13.63 -13.10
C ARG A 65 -5.18 13.29 -12.24
N PRO A 66 -5.67 14.22 -11.40
CA PRO A 66 -5.01 15.49 -11.03
C PRO A 66 -3.69 15.24 -10.29
N SER A 67 -2.84 16.27 -10.17
CA SER A 67 -1.52 16.16 -9.52
C SER A 67 -1.61 15.84 -8.03
N GLN A 68 -2.63 16.37 -7.35
CA GLN A 68 -2.96 16.06 -5.96
C GLN A 68 -4.34 15.41 -5.89
N ILE A 69 -4.44 14.37 -5.07
CA ILE A 69 -5.70 13.74 -4.68
C ILE A 69 -5.66 13.64 -3.16
N ASP A 70 -6.57 14.34 -2.49
CA ASP A 70 -6.71 14.22 -1.05
C ASP A 70 -7.52 12.96 -0.75
N GLY A 71 -6.99 12.12 0.14
CA GLY A 71 -7.58 10.85 0.53
C GLY A 71 -7.62 10.70 2.03
N ARG A 72 -8.53 9.84 2.51
CA ARG A 72 -8.58 9.39 3.90
C ARG A 72 -8.57 7.88 3.95
N PHE A 73 -8.09 7.30 5.04
CA PHE A 73 -8.31 5.89 5.31
C PHE A 73 -9.82 5.64 5.48
N ALA A 74 -10.36 4.76 4.65
CA ALA A 74 -11.76 4.35 4.73
C ALA A 74 -11.95 3.10 5.60
N GLY A 75 -10.88 2.33 5.82
CA GLY A 75 -10.89 1.10 6.59
C GLY A 75 -9.56 0.37 6.47
N LEU A 76 -9.43 -0.72 7.22
CA LEU A 76 -8.26 -1.58 7.23
C LEU A 76 -8.69 -3.02 6.99
N ARG A 77 -7.82 -3.82 6.40
CA ARG A 77 -8.00 -5.27 6.28
C ARG A 77 -6.66 -5.99 6.37
N ARG A 78 -6.68 -7.23 6.87
CA ARG A 78 -5.60 -8.19 6.64
C ARG A 78 -5.87 -8.90 5.31
N TRP A 79 -4.88 -8.93 4.43
CA TRP A 79 -4.89 -9.76 3.22
C TRP A 79 -4.05 -11.01 3.47
N ASP A 80 -4.64 -12.18 3.24
CA ASP A 80 -3.93 -13.45 3.21
C ASP A 80 -3.57 -13.79 1.77
N GLY A 81 -2.27 -13.80 1.46
CA GLY A 81 -1.78 -14.01 0.09
C GLY A 81 -1.90 -15.45 -0.39
N ASP A 82 -1.82 -16.41 0.53
CA ASP A 82 -1.83 -17.85 0.23
C ASP A 82 -3.25 -18.31 -0.03
N GLU A 83 -4.15 -18.00 0.91
CA GLU A 83 -5.57 -18.35 0.80
C GLU A 83 -6.35 -17.38 -0.10
N ARG A 84 -5.77 -16.22 -0.41
CA ARG A 84 -6.38 -15.14 -1.20
C ARG A 84 -7.68 -14.61 -0.58
N VAL A 85 -7.68 -14.45 0.74
CA VAL A 85 -8.84 -14.02 1.54
C VAL A 85 -8.57 -12.65 2.20
N GLU A 86 -9.63 -11.85 2.30
CA GLU A 86 -9.63 -10.56 3.00
C GLU A 86 -10.35 -10.67 4.34
N TYR A 87 -9.72 -10.15 5.40
CA TYR A 87 -10.32 -10.03 6.74
C TYR A 87 -10.43 -8.54 7.11
N PRO A 88 -11.63 -7.95 7.11
CA PRO A 88 -11.84 -6.57 7.54
C PRO A 88 -11.38 -6.38 9.00
N LEU A 89 -10.79 -5.22 9.29
CA LEU A 89 -10.38 -4.81 10.62
C LEU A 89 -11.14 -3.52 10.97
N GLY A 90 -12.02 -3.61 11.98
CA GLY A 90 -12.96 -2.55 12.36
C GLY A 90 -14.41 -3.03 12.30
#